data_AF-A0AAE1VQT3-F1
#
_entry.id   AF-A0AAE1VQT3-F1
#
_cell.length_a   1.000
_cell.length_b   1.000
_cell.length_c   1.000
_cell.angle_alpha   90.00
_cell.angle_beta   90.00
_cell.angle_gamma   90.00
#
_symmetry.space_group_name_H-M   'P 1'
#
loop_
_entity.id
_entity.type
_entity.pdbx_description
1 polymer ?
#
loop_
_entity_poly.entity_id
_entity_poly.type
_entity_poly.pdbx_seq_one_letter_code
_entity_poly.pdbx_strand_id
1 'polypeptide(L)'
;MASNGAPMGDADTNTSLQKIKRQLAFGSGRNLLQGSLLKRSETLRKWNERWVILDPTTGKMEYKARRNEPTIKGTIIFDANSTISISPLNFHGLPKYDGCCFYIGTPQKKDYFLCAETPVAAKAWVSTLHATQLVLKAHKEAVNSLSGNGSTKLGTVATVVAAANSTALEASKEVEAAMQIAMRNALGAMMNRTPDGSMDDLSIMKETLRVKDEELQNLAREIRARDSMIKELADKLSETAEAAEPAASAAQTMNEQRKIACAEVERLKGDSEKQLESSKSKLREFEEKFTTLSLSREMDQLIKLRDSAIQEAHLWRSELGKAREQAVILEGAVVRAEEKVRVTEADTEARIREAAQREAATAKEKQELLAYVNMLQAQLTRQQVDMNQVFEKTESC
;
A
#
# COMPACT_ATOMS: atom_id res chain seq x y z
N MET A 1 -12.89 -6.74 19.73
CA MET A 1 -12.54 -6.29 18.38
C MET A 1 -12.17 -4.81 18.45
N ALA A 2 -10.89 -4.48 18.29
CA ALA A 2 -10.41 -3.12 18.15
C ALA A 2 -9.52 -3.09 16.91
N SER A 3 -9.94 -2.34 15.89
CA SER A 3 -9.18 -2.09 14.68
C SER A 3 -8.18 -0.97 14.97
N ASN A 4 -6.90 -1.30 15.04
CA ASN A 4 -5.82 -0.31 15.00
C ASN A 4 -5.48 -0.03 13.54
N GLY A 5 -6.11 0.99 12.98
CA GLY A 5 -5.63 1.65 11.77
C GLY A 5 -4.43 2.52 12.12
N ALA A 6 -3.22 2.07 11.75
CA ALA A 6 -2.03 2.89 11.86
C ALA A 6 -2.09 4.03 10.81
N PRO A 7 -1.77 5.29 11.16
CA PRO A 7 -1.72 6.36 10.18
C PRO A 7 -0.43 6.21 9.36
N MET A 8 -0.55 5.79 8.10
CA MET A 8 0.49 5.99 7.08
C MET A 8 0.55 7.50 6.75
N GLY A 9 1.20 8.29 7.60
CA GLY A 9 1.24 9.75 7.49
C GLY A 9 2.67 10.28 7.48
N ASP A 10 2.98 11.11 6.49
CA ASP A 10 4.15 12.00 6.35
C ASP A 10 5.54 11.42 6.03
N ALA A 11 5.95 10.28 6.56
CA ALA A 11 7.31 9.77 6.30
C ALA A 11 7.48 9.25 4.85
N ASP A 12 6.50 8.49 4.35
CA ASP A 12 6.53 7.90 3.01
C ASP A 12 6.25 8.92 1.90
N THR A 13 5.41 9.92 2.18
CA THR A 13 5.13 11.02 1.25
C THR A 13 6.35 11.91 1.07
N ASN A 14 7.06 12.23 2.16
CA ASN A 14 8.29 13.02 2.11
C ASN A 14 9.40 12.26 1.37
N THR A 15 9.52 10.95 1.62
CA THR A 15 10.48 10.09 0.91
C THR A 15 10.17 10.01 -0.59
N SER A 16 8.89 9.92 -0.97
CA SER A 16 8.45 9.90 -2.37
C SER A 16 8.66 11.25 -3.06
N LEU A 17 8.39 12.36 -2.37
CA LEU A 17 8.71 13.71 -2.84
C LEU A 17 10.20 13.89 -3.07
N GLN A 18 11.05 13.36 -2.17
CA GLN A 18 12.51 13.38 -2.34
C GLN A 18 12.96 12.54 -3.53
N LYS A 19 12.34 11.38 -3.79
CA LYS A 19 12.61 10.57 -4.99
C LYS A 19 12.23 11.31 -6.27
N ILE A 20 11.08 11.96 -6.30
CA ILE A 20 10.66 12.82 -7.43
C ILE A 20 11.67 13.95 -7.60
N LYS A 21 12.01 14.70 -6.54
CA LYS A 21 13.04 15.77 -6.57
C LYS A 21 14.41 15.31 -7.05
N ARG A 22 14.85 14.10 -6.68
CA ARG A 22 16.12 13.54 -7.17
C ARG A 22 16.05 13.18 -8.65
N GLN A 23 14.94 12.62 -9.12
CA GLN A 23 14.75 12.37 -10.55
C GLN A 23 14.64 13.67 -11.36
N LEU A 24 14.05 14.73 -10.78
CA LEU A 24 14.04 16.08 -11.36
C LEU A 24 15.46 16.62 -11.57
N ALA A 25 16.33 16.42 -10.59
CA ALA A 25 17.72 16.90 -10.65
C ALA A 25 18.62 16.04 -11.57
N PHE A 26 18.23 14.80 -11.90
CA PHE A 26 19.08 13.84 -12.62
C PHE A 26 19.41 14.25 -14.07
N GLY A 27 18.68 15.23 -14.64
CA GLY A 27 18.94 15.80 -15.98
C GLY A 27 19.19 17.31 -16.00
N SER A 28 19.10 17.99 -14.86
CA SER A 28 19.29 19.44 -14.77
C SER A 28 20.73 19.81 -15.16
N GLY A 29 20.89 20.82 -16.01
CA GLY A 29 22.20 21.28 -16.46
C GLY A 29 22.80 20.57 -17.67
N ARG A 30 22.23 19.46 -18.16
CA ARG A 30 22.77 18.72 -19.32
C ARG A 30 22.40 19.32 -20.68
N ASN A 31 21.17 19.80 -20.84
CA ASN A 31 20.67 20.36 -22.11
C ASN A 31 20.00 21.72 -21.86
N LEU A 32 20.81 22.72 -21.55
CA LEU A 32 20.33 24.08 -21.32
C LEU A 32 20.16 24.81 -22.65
N LEU A 33 19.00 25.44 -22.86
CA LEU A 33 18.84 26.37 -23.98
C LEU A 33 19.42 27.72 -23.56
N GLN A 34 20.40 28.22 -24.33
CA GLN A 34 21.08 29.47 -24.03
C GLN A 34 21.18 30.36 -25.26
N GLY A 35 21.08 31.67 -25.06
CA GLY A 35 21.24 32.61 -26.16
C GLY A 35 20.99 34.06 -25.76
N SER A 36 21.33 34.97 -26.67
CA SER A 36 21.00 36.38 -26.51
C SER A 36 19.53 36.63 -26.82
N LEU A 37 18.85 37.36 -25.94
CA LEU A 37 17.49 37.86 -26.15
C LEU A 37 17.41 39.32 -25.75
N LEU A 38 16.63 40.09 -26.51
CA LEU A 38 16.23 41.43 -26.10
C LEU A 38 15.04 41.29 -25.15
N LYS A 39 15.26 41.63 -23.88
CA LYS A 39 14.22 41.65 -22.85
C LYS A 39 13.73 43.07 -22.64
N ARG A 40 12.42 43.27 -22.70
CA ARG A 40 11.81 44.56 -22.33
C ARG A 40 11.86 44.75 -20.82
N SER A 41 12.30 45.93 -20.40
CA SER A 41 12.15 46.40 -19.02
C SER A 41 10.67 46.59 -18.71
N GLU A 42 10.24 46.10 -17.55
CA GLU A 42 8.86 46.25 -17.06
C GLU A 42 8.54 47.72 -16.75
N THR A 43 9.46 48.42 -16.07
CA THR A 43 9.29 49.81 -15.63
C THR A 43 9.60 50.81 -16.75
N LEU A 44 10.73 50.66 -17.42
CA LEU A 44 11.24 51.64 -18.39
C LEU A 44 10.78 51.37 -19.82
N ARG A 45 10.14 50.21 -20.08
CA ARG A 45 9.72 49.76 -21.42
C ARG A 45 10.84 49.70 -22.47
N LYS A 46 12.10 49.80 -22.05
CA LYS A 46 13.31 49.74 -22.89
C LYS A 46 13.76 48.31 -23.15
N TRP A 47 14.17 48.04 -24.39
CA TRP A 47 14.80 46.78 -24.78
C TRP A 47 16.23 46.71 -24.26
N ASN A 48 16.57 45.57 -23.68
CA ASN A 48 17.88 45.32 -23.11
C ASN A 48 18.35 43.95 -23.56
N GLU A 49 19.53 43.89 -24.15
CA GLU A 49 20.15 42.61 -24.47
C GLU A 49 20.54 41.87 -23.19
N ARG A 50 20.17 40.59 -23.13
CA ARG A 50 20.44 39.70 -22.00
C ARG A 50 20.83 38.33 -22.51
N TRP A 51 21.83 37.73 -21.88
CA TRP A 51 22.13 36.32 -22.07
C TRP A 51 21.19 35.50 -21.21
N VAL A 52 20.32 34.72 -21.83
CA VAL A 52 19.27 33.95 -21.17
C VAL A 52 19.64 32.47 -21.16
N ILE A 53 19.36 31.81 -20.05
CA ILE A 53 19.63 30.39 -19.80
C ILE A 53 18.33 29.76 -19.31
N LEU A 54 17.80 28.79 -20.05
CA LEU A 54 16.62 28.02 -19.68
C LEU A 54 17.04 26.58 -19.36
N ASP A 55 16.70 26.12 -18.16
CA ASP A 55 16.69 24.71 -17.83
C ASP A 55 15.31 24.10 -18.13
N PRO A 56 15.19 23.29 -19.19
CA PRO A 56 13.92 22.73 -19.62
C PRO A 56 13.37 21.67 -18.66
N THR A 57 14.19 21.16 -17.74
CA THR A 57 13.79 20.15 -16.75
C THR A 57 13.17 20.77 -15.51
N THR A 58 13.60 21.99 -15.14
CA THR A 58 13.15 22.66 -13.92
C THR A 58 12.24 23.85 -14.19
N GLY A 59 12.19 24.37 -15.43
CA GLY A 59 11.50 25.63 -15.72
C GLY A 59 12.26 26.87 -15.28
N LYS A 60 13.50 26.72 -14.79
CA LYS A 60 14.31 27.83 -14.33
C LYS A 60 14.88 28.59 -15.53
N MET A 61 14.40 29.83 -15.73
CA MET A 61 14.87 30.72 -16.80
C MET A 61 15.59 31.93 -16.20
N GLU A 62 16.91 31.94 -16.28
CA GLU A 62 17.77 32.97 -15.69
C GLU A 62 18.36 33.88 -16.77
N TYR A 63 18.71 35.11 -16.41
CA TYR A 63 19.37 36.02 -17.33
C TYR A 63 20.52 36.80 -16.72
N LYS A 64 21.52 37.07 -17.55
CA LYS A 64 22.76 37.82 -17.26
C LYS A 64 22.88 39.01 -18.20
N ALA A 65 23.78 39.97 -17.92
CA ALA A 65 23.99 41.05 -18.89
C ALA A 65 24.78 40.54 -20.11
N ARG A 66 25.73 39.62 -19.92
CA ARG A 66 26.50 38.99 -21.01
C ARG A 66 26.76 37.50 -20.75
N ARG A 67 27.16 36.77 -21.80
CA ARG A 67 27.48 35.32 -21.75
C ARG A 67 28.50 34.96 -20.67
N ASN A 68 29.59 35.73 -20.57
CA ASN A 68 30.72 35.43 -19.68
C ASN A 68 30.59 36.06 -18.28
N GLU A 69 29.45 36.68 -17.97
CA GLU A 69 29.25 37.29 -16.64
C GLU A 69 28.90 36.19 -15.61
N PRO A 70 29.58 36.15 -14.44
CA PRO A 70 29.28 35.15 -13.42
C PRO A 70 27.96 35.47 -12.69
N THR A 71 27.59 36.74 -12.59
CA THR A 71 26.43 37.21 -11.80
C THR A 71 25.11 37.07 -12.56
N ILE A 72 24.15 36.35 -11.97
CA ILE A 72 22.76 36.31 -12.44
C ILE A 72 22.08 37.65 -12.13
N LYS A 73 21.50 38.30 -13.14
CA LYS A 73 20.78 39.58 -12.98
C LYS A 73 19.32 39.38 -12.57
N GLY A 74 18.74 38.23 -12.84
CA GLY A 74 17.39 37.88 -12.41
C GLY A 74 16.86 36.62 -13.06
N THR A 75 15.62 36.28 -12.72
CA THR A 75 14.92 35.07 -13.17
C THR A 75 13.55 35.43 -13.73
N ILE A 76 13.16 34.74 -14.79
CA ILE A 76 11.81 34.72 -15.35
C ILE A 76 11.14 33.46 -14.81
N ILE A 77 10.04 33.65 -14.08
CA ILE A 77 9.29 32.55 -13.49
C ILE A 77 8.04 32.35 -14.33
N PHE A 78 7.80 31.11 -14.75
CA PHE A 78 6.58 30.69 -15.42
C PHE A 78 6.17 29.32 -14.87
N ASP A 79 4.89 29.00 -14.99
CA ASP A 79 4.33 27.76 -14.48
C ASP A 79 3.52 27.01 -15.55
N ALA A 80 2.94 25.87 -15.17
CA ALA A 80 2.14 25.03 -16.07
C ALA A 80 0.94 25.77 -16.71
N ASN A 81 0.51 26.90 -16.14
CA ASN A 81 -0.63 27.69 -16.59
C ASN A 81 -0.21 29.03 -17.24
N SER A 82 1.10 29.28 -17.38
CA SER A 82 1.58 30.47 -18.08
C SER A 82 1.18 30.47 -19.56
N THR A 83 0.88 31.65 -20.08
CA THR A 83 0.62 31.87 -21.51
C THR A 83 1.94 32.17 -22.20
N ILE A 84 2.38 31.29 -23.10
CA ILE A 84 3.58 31.47 -23.91
C ILE A 84 3.13 31.55 -25.37
N SER A 85 3.52 32.60 -26.09
CA SER A 85 3.14 32.73 -27.50
C SER A 85 4.09 33.64 -28.28
N ILE A 86 4.25 33.32 -29.56
CA ILE A 86 4.85 34.25 -30.54
C ILE A 86 3.86 35.38 -30.75
N SER A 87 4.33 36.62 -30.64
CA SER A 87 3.47 37.76 -30.86
C SER A 87 3.21 37.95 -32.35
N PRO A 88 1.94 38.10 -32.77
CA PRO A 88 1.63 38.48 -34.14
C PRO A 88 2.03 39.94 -34.44
N LEU A 89 2.35 40.72 -33.41
CA LEU A 89 2.75 42.11 -33.52
C LEU A 89 4.23 42.26 -33.17
N ASN A 90 4.95 43.03 -33.99
CA ASN A 90 6.30 43.44 -33.67
C ASN A 90 6.28 44.61 -32.67
N PHE A 91 6.15 44.29 -31.38
CA PHE A 91 6.20 45.28 -30.30
C PHE A 91 7.61 45.86 -30.05
N HIS A 92 8.65 45.38 -30.75
CA HIS A 92 9.94 46.05 -30.77
C HIS A 92 9.90 47.30 -31.66
N GLY A 93 9.11 47.25 -32.75
CA GLY A 93 8.86 48.38 -33.64
C GLY A 93 9.90 48.61 -34.74
N LEU A 94 10.96 47.81 -34.81
CA LEU A 94 11.91 47.85 -35.94
C LEU A 94 11.62 46.71 -36.91
N PRO A 95 11.50 46.94 -38.24
CA PRO A 95 11.11 45.92 -39.22
C PRO A 95 11.96 44.64 -39.18
N LYS A 96 13.25 44.76 -38.84
CA LYS A 96 14.17 43.61 -38.71
C LYS A 96 13.74 42.59 -37.64
N TYR A 97 12.82 42.94 -36.76
CA TYR A 97 12.30 42.07 -35.69
C TYR A 97 10.87 41.58 -35.95
N ASP A 98 10.38 41.69 -37.18
CA ASP A 98 9.09 41.13 -37.58
C ASP A 98 9.08 39.61 -37.38
N GLY A 99 8.14 39.11 -36.58
CA GLY A 99 8.05 37.70 -36.21
C GLY A 99 9.09 37.21 -35.18
N CYS A 100 9.94 38.10 -34.66
CA CYS A 100 10.96 37.77 -33.66
C CYS A 100 10.49 37.94 -32.21
N CYS A 101 9.34 38.58 -32.03
CA CYS A 101 8.77 38.97 -30.74
C CYS A 101 7.92 37.83 -30.15
N PHE A 102 8.10 37.53 -28.86
CA PHE A 102 7.28 36.57 -28.12
C PHE A 102 7.10 37.01 -26.66
N TYR A 103 6.10 36.50 -25.98
CA TYR A 103 5.83 36.87 -24.60
C TYR A 103 5.48 35.68 -23.71
N ILE A 104 5.71 35.88 -22.42
CA ILE A 104 5.38 34.93 -21.35
C ILE A 104 4.51 35.68 -20.34
N GLY A 105 3.22 35.37 -20.28
CA GLY A 105 2.29 35.88 -19.29
C GLY A 105 2.11 34.87 -18.15
N THR A 106 2.29 35.33 -16.91
CA THR A 106 2.11 34.46 -15.73
C THR A 106 0.72 34.63 -15.11
N PRO A 107 0.20 33.61 -14.39
CA PRO A 107 -1.07 33.74 -13.66
C PRO A 107 -1.08 34.86 -12.61
N GLN A 108 0.11 35.30 -12.16
CA GLN A 108 0.27 36.42 -11.24
C GLN A 108 0.26 37.79 -11.95
N LYS A 109 -0.22 37.84 -13.20
CA LYS A 109 -0.33 39.04 -14.06
C LYS A 109 1.02 39.73 -14.34
N LYS A 110 2.09 38.94 -14.40
CA LYS A 110 3.40 39.45 -14.82
C LYS A 110 3.67 39.03 -16.25
N ASP A 111 3.87 40.04 -17.11
CA ASP A 111 4.12 39.82 -18.54
C ASP A 111 5.57 40.12 -18.89
N TYR A 112 6.23 39.14 -19.50
CA TYR A 112 7.59 39.27 -20.00
C TYR A 112 7.55 39.36 -21.52
N PHE A 113 8.04 40.46 -22.07
CA PHE A 113 8.16 40.68 -23.51
C PHE A 113 9.62 40.45 -23.94
N LEU A 114 9.81 39.56 -24.90
CA LEU A 114 11.10 39.09 -25.38
C LEU A 114 11.15 39.21 -26.90
N CYS A 115 12.34 39.45 -27.44
CA CYS A 115 12.59 39.46 -28.86
C CYS A 115 13.89 38.69 -29.14
N ALA A 116 13.79 37.71 -30.04
CA ALA A 116 14.95 37.00 -30.56
C ALA A 116 15.56 37.75 -31.74
N GLU A 117 16.70 37.26 -32.22
CA GLU A 117 17.38 37.85 -33.36
C GLU A 117 16.70 37.52 -34.69
N THR A 118 16.13 36.31 -34.79
CA THR A 118 15.43 35.83 -36.00
C THR A 118 14.07 35.23 -35.65
N PRO A 119 13.13 35.16 -36.60
CA PRO A 119 11.83 34.52 -36.37
C PRO A 119 11.96 33.03 -36.06
N VAL A 120 12.98 32.38 -36.62
CA VAL A 120 13.28 30.96 -36.36
C VAL A 120 13.78 30.77 -34.93
N ALA A 121 14.68 31.63 -34.45
CA ALA A 121 15.12 31.61 -33.06
C ALA A 121 13.95 31.88 -32.08
N ALA A 122 13.05 32.81 -32.42
CA ALA A 122 11.85 33.06 -31.61
C ALA A 122 10.95 31.82 -31.49
N LYS A 123 10.72 31.11 -32.61
CA LYS A 123 10.01 29.83 -32.63
C LYS A 123 10.70 28.75 -31.80
N ALA A 124 12.03 28.67 -31.87
CA ALA A 124 12.84 27.72 -31.11
C ALA A 124 12.72 27.95 -29.60
N TRP A 125 12.79 29.21 -29.16
CA TRP A 125 12.55 29.60 -27.76
C TRP A 125 11.14 29.23 -27.29
N VAL A 126 10.10 29.61 -28.06
CA VAL A 126 8.70 29.33 -27.70
C VAL A 126 8.41 27.82 -27.65
N SER A 127 8.93 27.05 -28.61
CA SER A 127 8.75 25.59 -28.64
C SER A 127 9.39 24.92 -27.43
N THR A 128 10.59 25.37 -27.04
CA THR A 128 11.28 24.85 -25.86
C THR A 128 10.53 25.22 -24.58
N LEU A 129 10.05 26.47 -24.46
CA LEU A 129 9.24 26.91 -23.32
C LEU A 129 7.94 26.11 -23.18
N HIS A 130 7.26 25.77 -24.28
CA HIS A 130 6.09 24.88 -24.23
C HIS A 130 6.44 23.46 -23.80
N ALA A 131 7.56 22.91 -24.30
CA ALA A 131 8.02 21.60 -23.84
C ALA A 131 8.33 21.61 -22.34
N THR A 132 8.94 22.69 -21.83
CA THR A 132 9.15 22.91 -20.39
C THR A 132 7.83 23.05 -19.63
N GLN A 133 6.83 23.72 -20.19
CA GLN A 133 5.50 23.82 -19.57
C GLN A 133 4.83 22.44 -19.40
N LEU A 134 5.02 21.52 -20.37
CA LEU A 134 4.56 20.13 -20.25
C LEU A 134 5.27 19.38 -19.12
N VAL A 135 6.58 19.60 -18.95
CA VAL A 135 7.36 19.05 -17.83
C VAL A 135 6.78 19.52 -16.50
N LEU A 136 6.56 20.84 -16.34
CA LEU A 136 5.97 21.41 -15.14
C LEU A 136 4.56 20.87 -14.86
N LYS A 137 3.75 20.64 -15.90
CA LYS A 137 2.42 20.05 -15.79
C LYS A 137 2.48 18.59 -15.32
N ALA A 138 3.32 17.77 -15.95
CA ALA A 138 3.50 16.37 -15.57
C ALA A 138 3.98 16.23 -14.12
N HIS A 139 4.84 17.15 -13.65
CA HIS A 139 5.26 17.20 -12.25
C HIS A 139 4.14 17.54 -11.30
N LYS A 140 3.35 18.58 -11.62
CA LYS A 140 2.19 18.97 -10.81
C LYS A 140 1.20 17.81 -10.67
N GLU A 141 0.94 17.09 -11.77
CA GLU A 141 0.06 15.92 -11.79
C GLU A 141 0.63 14.75 -10.98
N ALA A 142 1.94 14.48 -11.08
CA ALA A 142 2.61 13.43 -10.31
C ALA A 142 2.57 13.72 -8.80
N VAL A 143 2.83 14.97 -8.39
CA VAL A 143 2.77 15.40 -6.98
C VAL A 143 1.34 15.32 -6.44
N ASN A 144 0.35 15.80 -7.19
CA ASN A 144 -1.06 15.71 -6.79
C ASN A 144 -1.57 14.26 -6.70
N SER A 145 -0.90 13.32 -7.37
CA SER A 145 -1.28 11.90 -7.42
C SER A 145 -0.57 11.01 -6.39
N LEU A 146 0.25 11.57 -5.50
CA LEU A 146 1.00 10.81 -4.49
C LEU A 146 0.14 9.98 -3.51
N SER A 147 -1.19 10.09 -3.57
CA SER A 147 -2.16 9.26 -2.84
C SER A 147 -2.59 7.96 -3.56
N GLY A 148 -2.10 7.66 -4.78
CA GLY A 148 -2.46 6.42 -5.50
C GLY A 148 -1.63 6.12 -6.75
N ASN A 149 -1.29 4.83 -6.95
CA ASN A 149 -0.54 4.24 -8.08
C ASN A 149 0.65 5.07 -8.61
N GLY A 150 1.75 5.10 -7.84
CA GLY A 150 2.94 5.91 -8.12
C GLY A 150 3.88 5.44 -9.25
N SER A 151 3.73 4.22 -9.80
CA SER A 151 4.69 3.66 -10.76
C SER A 151 4.46 4.11 -12.22
N THR A 152 3.21 4.11 -12.69
CA THR A 152 2.90 4.41 -14.11
C THR A 152 3.04 5.89 -14.47
N LYS A 153 2.86 6.81 -13.51
CA LYS A 153 2.94 8.27 -13.73
C LYS A 153 4.38 8.80 -13.70
N LEU A 154 5.30 8.11 -13.03
CA LEU A 154 6.72 8.45 -13.02
C LEU A 154 7.37 8.23 -14.39
N GLY A 155 6.91 7.20 -15.13
CA GLY A 155 7.30 6.96 -16.52
C GLY A 155 6.89 8.11 -17.45
N THR A 156 5.68 8.65 -17.29
CA THR A 156 5.21 9.82 -18.06
C THR A 156 6.10 11.04 -17.84
N VAL A 157 6.51 11.30 -16.59
CA VAL A 157 7.42 12.39 -16.26
C VAL A 157 8.77 12.24 -16.97
N ALA A 158 9.37 11.04 -16.93
CA ALA A 158 10.65 10.78 -17.57
C ALA A 158 10.60 10.98 -19.10
N THR A 159 9.52 10.53 -19.76
CA THR A 159 9.32 10.72 -21.20
C THR A 159 9.20 12.20 -21.58
N VAL A 160 8.42 12.98 -20.82
CA VAL A 160 8.23 14.41 -21.08
C VAL A 160 9.52 15.21 -20.85
N VAL A 161 10.30 14.85 -19.82
CA VAL A 161 11.63 15.44 -19.58
C VAL A 161 12.61 15.12 -20.72
N ALA A 162 12.62 13.88 -21.22
CA ALA A 162 13.44 13.50 -22.36
C ALA A 162 13.06 14.28 -23.64
N ALA A 163 11.77 14.46 -23.91
CA ALA A 163 11.28 15.24 -25.04
C ALA A 163 11.65 16.72 -24.93
N ALA A 164 11.53 17.32 -23.74
CA ALA A 164 11.92 18.71 -23.51
C ALA A 164 13.43 18.93 -23.69
N ASN A 165 14.26 18.00 -23.21
CA ASN A 165 15.71 18.03 -23.44
C ASN A 165 16.07 17.91 -24.92
N SER A 166 15.40 17.00 -25.66
CA SER A 166 15.61 16.86 -27.11
C SER A 166 15.19 18.14 -27.85
N THR A 167 14.08 18.76 -27.47
CA THR A 167 13.62 20.03 -28.05
C THR A 167 14.62 21.15 -27.79
N ALA A 168 15.15 21.25 -26.56
CA ALA A 168 16.15 22.25 -26.21
C ALA A 168 17.46 22.08 -27.00
N LEU A 169 17.89 20.84 -27.24
CA LEU A 169 19.10 20.54 -28.02
C LEU A 169 18.96 20.99 -29.48
N GLU A 170 17.83 20.69 -30.12
CA GLU A 170 17.58 21.14 -31.48
C GLU A 170 17.40 22.66 -31.56
N ALA A 171 16.65 23.24 -30.62
CA ALA A 171 16.49 24.69 -30.53
C ALA A 171 17.82 25.44 -30.32
N SER A 172 18.79 24.83 -29.63
CA SER A 172 20.12 25.41 -29.43
C SER A 172 20.85 25.63 -30.76
N LYS A 173 20.70 24.72 -31.73
CA LYS A 173 21.32 24.85 -33.05
C LYS A 173 20.75 26.06 -33.81
N GLU A 174 19.43 26.25 -33.74
CA GLU A 174 18.74 27.36 -34.39
C GLU A 174 19.09 28.72 -33.75
N VAL A 175 19.18 28.76 -32.42
CA VAL A 175 19.59 29.97 -31.69
C VAL A 175 21.06 30.32 -31.98
N GLU A 176 21.94 29.34 -32.05
CA GLU A 176 23.35 29.54 -32.40
C GLU A 176 23.52 30.01 -33.86
N ALA A 177 22.78 29.41 -34.81
CA ALA A 177 22.78 29.84 -36.20
C ALA A 177 22.31 31.29 -36.37
N ALA A 178 21.26 31.68 -35.63
CA ALA A 178 20.78 33.06 -35.60
C ALA A 178 21.83 34.04 -35.04
N MET A 179 22.58 33.64 -34.01
CA MET A 179 23.67 34.43 -33.45
C MET A 179 24.80 34.67 -34.47
N GLN A 180 25.15 33.64 -35.25
CA GLN A 180 26.17 33.75 -36.31
C GLN A 180 25.74 34.72 -37.43
N ILE A 181 24.45 34.73 -37.78
CA ILE A 181 23.90 35.66 -38.77
C ILE A 181 24.02 37.12 -38.28
N ALA A 182 23.67 37.39 -37.03
CA ALA A 182 23.81 38.74 -36.46
C ALA A 182 25.26 39.20 -36.39
N MET A 183 26.18 38.31 -36.03
CA MET A 183 27.61 38.62 -36.02
C MET A 183 28.11 39.01 -37.42
N ARG A 184 27.67 38.29 -38.46
CA ARG A 184 28.01 38.59 -39.86
C ARG A 184 27.46 39.96 -40.30
N ASN A 185 26.22 40.27 -39.93
CA ASN A 185 25.57 41.53 -40.28
C ASN A 185 26.22 42.75 -39.58
N ALA A 186 26.66 42.59 -38.32
CA ALA A 186 27.36 43.65 -37.58
C ALA A 186 28.72 43.99 -38.21
N LEU A 187 29.45 42.97 -38.69
CA LEU A 187 30.75 43.14 -39.35
C LEU A 187 30.61 43.82 -40.73
N GLY A 188 29.55 43.51 -41.50
CA GLY A 188 29.30 44.13 -42.81
C GLY A 188 29.02 45.64 -42.76
N ALA A 189 28.48 46.16 -41.65
CA ALA A 189 28.13 47.58 -41.51
C ALA A 189 29.34 48.50 -41.25
N MET A 190 30.49 47.94 -40.82
CA MET A 190 31.70 48.72 -40.51
C MET A 190 32.52 49.13 -41.74
N MET A 191 32.30 48.49 -42.90
CA MET A 191 33.19 48.64 -44.07
C MET A 191 32.77 49.73 -45.07
N ASN A 192 31.66 50.46 -44.82
CA ASN A 192 31.04 51.41 -45.77
C ASN A 192 31.24 52.90 -45.41
N ARG A 193 32.46 53.34 -45.09
CA ARG A 193 32.77 54.78 -45.00
C ARG A 193 34.02 55.11 -45.82
N THR A 194 33.86 55.85 -46.91
CA THR A 194 34.95 56.42 -47.72
C THR A 194 34.83 57.94 -47.76
N PRO A 195 35.85 58.73 -47.41
CA PRO A 195 35.92 60.14 -47.76
C PRO A 195 36.61 60.32 -49.12
N ASP A 196 35.92 61.05 -49.98
CA ASP A 196 36.31 61.45 -51.33
C ASP A 196 37.13 62.76 -51.28
N GLY A 197 38.18 62.84 -52.11
CA GLY A 197 39.08 63.99 -52.21
C GLY A 197 40.17 63.73 -53.25
N SER A 198 40.14 64.48 -54.35
CA SER A 198 41.08 64.37 -55.47
C SER A 198 42.53 64.58 -55.01
N MET A 199 43.31 63.50 -54.96
CA MET A 199 44.74 63.51 -54.66
C MET A 199 45.57 63.45 -55.95
N ASP A 200 46.71 64.12 -55.93
CA ASP A 200 47.76 64.12 -56.95
C ASP A 200 48.35 62.70 -57.17
N ASP A 201 48.47 62.21 -58.41
CA ASP A 201 48.78 60.80 -58.72
C ASP A 201 50.09 60.28 -58.10
N LEU A 202 51.12 61.14 -57.98
CA LEU A 202 52.37 60.80 -57.30
C LEU A 202 52.17 60.68 -55.78
N SER A 203 51.30 61.53 -55.22
CA SER A 203 50.88 61.48 -53.83
C SER A 203 50.01 60.24 -53.56
N ILE A 204 49.12 59.87 -54.50
CA ILE A 204 48.33 58.63 -54.45
C ILE A 204 49.25 57.41 -54.43
N MET A 205 50.27 57.34 -55.29
CA MET A 205 51.18 56.20 -55.35
C MET A 205 51.99 56.05 -54.07
N LYS A 206 52.53 57.15 -53.54
CA LYS A 206 53.27 57.14 -52.26
C LYS A 206 52.37 56.73 -51.10
N GLU A 207 51.16 57.28 -51.03
CA GLU A 207 50.21 56.93 -50.00
C GLU A 207 49.75 55.47 -50.14
N THR A 208 49.55 54.96 -51.36
CA THR A 208 49.21 53.56 -51.62
C THR A 208 50.33 52.63 -51.14
N LEU A 209 51.59 52.96 -51.43
CA LEU A 209 52.73 52.17 -50.94
C LEU A 209 52.84 52.22 -49.40
N ARG A 210 52.61 53.39 -48.79
CA ARG A 210 52.58 53.55 -47.33
C ARG A 210 51.48 52.71 -46.70
N VAL A 211 50.27 52.76 -47.25
CA VAL A 211 49.12 51.96 -46.82
C VAL A 211 49.39 50.48 -46.99
N LYS A 212 50.03 50.05 -48.09
CA LYS A 212 50.42 48.64 -48.30
C LYS A 212 51.47 48.16 -47.30
N ASP A 213 52.45 48.99 -46.96
CA ASP A 213 53.43 48.66 -45.92
C ASP A 213 52.76 48.57 -44.54
N GLU A 214 51.83 49.47 -44.23
CA GLU A 214 51.04 49.44 -43.00
C GLU A 214 50.11 48.20 -42.94
N GLU A 215 49.47 47.83 -44.05
CA GLU A 215 48.69 46.59 -44.20
C GLU A 215 49.56 45.34 -43.98
N LEU A 216 50.77 45.29 -44.54
CA LEU A 216 51.70 44.19 -44.33
C LEU A 216 52.15 44.09 -42.87
N GLN A 217 52.46 45.21 -42.23
CA GLN A 217 52.80 45.25 -40.81
C GLN A 217 51.61 44.82 -39.92
N ASN A 218 50.39 45.20 -40.29
CA ASN A 218 49.16 44.75 -39.62
C ASN A 218 48.96 43.25 -39.77
N LEU A 219 49.07 42.71 -40.98
CA LEU A 219 48.98 41.27 -41.25
C LEU A 219 50.05 40.48 -40.47
N ALA A 220 51.28 40.98 -40.39
CA ALA A 220 52.34 40.36 -39.61
C ALA A 220 52.03 40.35 -38.11
N ARG A 221 51.39 41.40 -37.57
CA ARG A 221 50.91 41.43 -36.19
C ARG A 221 49.77 40.44 -35.96
N GLU A 222 48.81 40.37 -36.87
CA GLU A 222 47.70 39.42 -36.79
C GLU A 222 48.17 37.96 -36.85
N ILE A 223 49.13 37.63 -37.73
CA ILE A 223 49.71 36.29 -37.81
C ILE A 223 50.35 35.92 -36.48
N ARG A 224 51.18 36.79 -35.89
CA ARG A 224 51.77 36.53 -34.57
C ARG A 224 50.73 36.37 -33.46
N ALA A 225 49.65 37.15 -33.51
CA ALA A 225 48.56 37.01 -32.55
C ALA A 225 47.84 35.66 -32.71
N ARG A 226 47.63 35.20 -33.96
CA ARG A 226 47.06 33.88 -34.24
C ARG A 226 48.01 32.76 -33.80
N ASP A 227 49.30 32.87 -34.04
CA ASP A 227 50.30 31.89 -33.57
C ASP A 227 50.30 31.78 -32.04
N SER A 228 50.19 32.92 -31.34
CA SER A 228 50.05 32.94 -29.88
C SER A 228 48.77 32.25 -29.41
N MET A 229 47.64 32.46 -30.11
CA MET A 229 46.37 31.80 -29.80
C MET A 229 46.42 30.30 -30.08
N ILE A 230 47.06 29.89 -31.18
CA ILE A 230 47.26 28.47 -31.53
C ILE A 230 48.08 27.79 -30.45
N LYS A 231 49.14 28.44 -29.96
CA LYS A 231 49.95 27.92 -28.86
C LYS A 231 49.14 27.75 -27.58
N GLU A 232 48.35 28.76 -27.19
CA GLU A 232 47.48 28.69 -26.00
C GLU A 232 46.44 27.55 -26.13
N LEU A 233 45.87 27.35 -27.33
CA LEU A 233 44.95 26.25 -27.58
C LEU A 233 45.65 24.88 -27.51
N ALA A 234 46.88 24.78 -28.02
CA ALA A 234 47.67 23.56 -27.93
C ALA A 234 48.00 23.20 -26.47
N ASP A 235 48.40 24.19 -25.67
CA ASP A 235 48.68 24.01 -24.24
C ASP A 235 47.43 23.52 -23.49
N LYS A 236 46.27 24.15 -23.72
CA LYS A 236 44.99 23.72 -23.11
C LYS A 236 44.56 22.31 -23.52
N LEU A 237 44.79 21.94 -24.79
CA LEU A 237 44.50 20.59 -25.27
C LEU A 237 45.41 19.56 -24.60
N SER A 238 46.69 19.90 -24.38
CA SER A 238 47.63 19.04 -23.65
C SER A 238 47.21 18.86 -22.19
N GLU A 239 46.87 19.94 -21.48
CA GLU A 239 46.35 19.88 -20.11
C GLU A 239 45.07 19.03 -20.01
N THR A 240 44.18 19.16 -21.01
CA THR A 240 42.95 18.36 -21.06
C THR A 240 43.24 16.88 -21.29
N ALA A 241 44.20 16.56 -22.15
CA ALA A 241 44.62 15.18 -22.42
C ALA A 241 45.27 14.55 -21.17
N GLU A 242 46.16 15.28 -20.49
CA GLU A 242 46.81 14.86 -19.25
C GLU A 242 45.80 14.66 -18.11
N ALA A 243 44.74 15.47 -18.04
CA ALA A 243 43.67 15.27 -17.06
C ALA A 243 42.73 14.10 -17.41
N ALA A 244 42.55 13.80 -18.70
CA ALA A 244 41.66 12.73 -19.17
C ALA A 244 42.22 11.33 -18.89
N GLU A 245 43.53 11.12 -18.99
CA GLU A 245 44.19 9.84 -18.73
C GLU A 245 43.96 9.27 -17.31
N PRO A 246 44.19 10.02 -16.21
CA PRO A 246 43.93 9.53 -14.86
C PRO A 246 42.43 9.35 -14.60
N ALA A 247 41.58 10.19 -15.21
CA ALA A 247 40.12 10.04 -15.10
C ALA A 247 39.63 8.75 -15.77
N ALA A 248 40.15 8.42 -16.95
CA ALA A 248 39.86 7.17 -17.65
C ALA A 248 40.38 5.96 -16.87
N SER A 249 41.59 6.04 -16.33
CA SER A 249 42.19 5.00 -15.49
C SER A 249 41.36 4.75 -14.23
N ALA A 250 40.94 5.81 -13.53
CA ALA A 250 40.09 5.71 -12.35
C ALA A 250 38.72 5.09 -12.68
N ALA A 251 38.10 5.50 -13.80
CA ALA A 251 36.84 4.92 -14.25
C ALA A 251 36.97 3.42 -14.55
N GLN A 252 38.08 2.98 -15.14
CA GLN A 252 38.35 1.57 -15.39
C GLN A 252 38.53 0.79 -14.08
N THR A 253 39.30 1.29 -13.12
CA THR A 253 39.46 0.66 -11.81
C THR A 253 38.12 0.54 -11.08
N MET A 254 37.31 1.60 -11.06
CA MET A 254 35.98 1.58 -10.46
C MET A 254 35.07 0.54 -11.14
N ASN A 255 35.13 0.44 -12.47
CA ASN A 255 34.35 -0.55 -13.21
C ASN A 255 34.75 -1.99 -12.85
N GLU A 256 36.05 -2.25 -12.65
CA GLU A 256 36.53 -3.58 -12.27
C GLU A 256 36.11 -3.93 -10.83
N GLN A 257 36.22 -2.99 -9.89
CA GLN A 257 35.71 -3.17 -8.53
C GLN A 257 34.20 -3.43 -8.52
N ARG A 258 33.43 -2.72 -9.37
CA ARG A 258 31.99 -2.95 -9.51
C ARG A 258 31.70 -4.38 -10.00
N LYS A 259 32.45 -4.90 -10.98
CA LYS A 259 32.26 -6.29 -11.45
C LYS A 259 32.52 -7.30 -10.35
N ILE A 260 33.60 -7.13 -9.58
CA ILE A 260 33.94 -8.00 -8.44
C ILE A 260 32.81 -7.97 -7.41
N ALA A 261 32.32 -6.79 -7.04
CA ALA A 261 31.22 -6.63 -6.09
C ALA A 261 29.92 -7.29 -6.60
N CYS A 262 29.59 -7.14 -7.89
CA CYS A 262 28.44 -7.81 -8.49
C CYS A 262 28.55 -9.35 -8.44
N ALA A 263 29.74 -9.90 -8.71
CA ALA A 263 29.98 -11.33 -8.62
C ALA A 263 29.78 -11.87 -7.18
N GLU A 264 30.24 -11.11 -6.18
CA GLU A 264 30.06 -11.48 -4.77
C GLU A 264 28.58 -11.41 -4.33
N VAL A 265 27.82 -10.43 -4.82
CA VAL A 265 26.38 -10.34 -4.56
C VAL A 265 25.63 -11.55 -5.12
N GLU A 266 25.93 -11.97 -6.35
CA GLU A 266 25.31 -13.16 -6.94
C GLU A 266 25.69 -14.45 -6.19
N ARG A 267 26.94 -14.55 -5.72
CA ARG A 267 27.40 -15.66 -4.88
C ARG A 267 26.64 -15.73 -3.56
N LEU A 268 26.54 -14.60 -2.84
CA LEU A 268 25.82 -14.50 -1.57
C LEU A 268 24.32 -14.79 -1.73
N LYS A 269 23.73 -14.34 -2.83
CA LYS A 269 22.34 -14.64 -3.17
C LYS A 269 22.13 -16.14 -3.37
N GLY A 270 23.00 -16.81 -4.13
CA GLY A 270 22.93 -18.26 -4.33
C GLY A 270 23.10 -19.05 -3.02
N ASP A 271 23.99 -18.62 -2.14
CA ASP A 271 24.16 -19.25 -0.82
C ASP A 271 22.93 -19.04 0.08
N SER A 272 22.35 -17.83 0.08
CA SER A 272 21.13 -17.52 0.82
C SER A 272 19.94 -18.36 0.35
N GLU A 273 19.77 -18.52 -0.97
CA GLU A 273 18.74 -19.35 -1.57
C GLU A 273 18.89 -20.83 -1.16
N LYS A 274 20.12 -21.37 -1.18
CA LYS A 274 20.40 -22.73 -0.71
C LYS A 274 20.07 -22.91 0.78
N GLN A 275 20.43 -21.93 1.60
CA GLN A 275 20.14 -21.96 3.04
C GLN A 275 18.64 -21.89 3.32
N LEU A 276 17.91 -21.10 2.55
CA LEU A 276 16.45 -21.02 2.61
C LEU A 276 15.80 -22.37 2.26
N GLU A 277 16.24 -23.00 1.16
CA GLU A 277 15.67 -24.28 0.73
C GLU A 277 16.00 -25.42 1.71
N SER A 278 17.20 -25.38 2.32
CA SER A 278 17.57 -26.30 3.41
C SER A 278 16.68 -26.13 4.63
N SER A 279 16.44 -24.89 5.06
CA SER A 279 15.55 -24.59 6.20
C SER A 279 14.11 -25.00 5.94
N LYS A 280 13.62 -24.74 4.72
CA LYS A 280 12.26 -25.13 4.29
C LYS A 280 12.08 -26.66 4.26
N SER A 281 13.09 -27.38 3.78
CA SER A 281 13.08 -28.85 3.77
C SER A 281 13.06 -29.42 5.19
N LYS A 282 13.84 -28.86 6.12
CA LYS A 282 13.82 -29.25 7.53
C LYS A 282 12.48 -28.97 8.20
N LEU A 283 11.85 -27.83 7.91
CA LEU A 283 10.51 -27.51 8.40
C LEU A 283 9.49 -28.55 7.93
N ARG A 284 9.50 -28.89 6.64
CA ARG A 284 8.62 -29.94 6.10
C ARG A 284 8.84 -31.29 6.78
N GLU A 285 10.10 -31.68 7.00
CA GLU A 285 10.43 -32.93 7.70
C GLU A 285 9.89 -32.92 9.15
N PHE A 286 9.98 -31.79 9.86
CA PHE A 286 9.42 -31.66 11.20
C PHE A 286 7.89 -31.66 11.20
N GLU A 287 7.25 -30.98 10.25
CA GLU A 287 5.79 -31.00 10.07
C GLU A 287 5.28 -32.42 9.78
N GLU A 288 5.96 -33.16 8.90
CA GLU A 288 5.65 -34.55 8.59
C GLU A 288 5.82 -35.45 9.81
N LYS A 289 6.94 -35.33 10.56
CA LYS A 289 7.14 -36.08 11.81
C LYS A 289 6.07 -35.76 12.86
N PHE A 290 5.71 -34.49 13.02
CA PHE A 290 4.69 -34.08 13.98
C PHE A 290 3.31 -34.67 13.62
N THR A 291 2.93 -34.58 12.34
CA THR A 291 1.64 -35.07 11.84
C THR A 291 1.55 -36.59 11.93
N THR A 292 2.60 -37.30 11.49
CA THR A 292 2.61 -38.77 11.41
C THR A 292 2.83 -39.44 12.76
N LEU A 293 3.75 -38.95 13.59
CA LEU A 293 4.16 -39.67 14.80
C LEU A 293 3.47 -39.18 16.07
N SER A 294 3.30 -37.86 16.23
CA SER A 294 2.79 -37.30 17.47
C SER A 294 1.26 -37.21 17.44
N LEU A 295 0.73 -36.48 16.46
CA LEU A 295 -0.69 -36.19 16.40
C LEU A 295 -1.52 -37.43 16.08
N SER A 296 -1.11 -38.24 15.09
CA SER A 296 -1.82 -39.48 14.75
C SER A 296 -1.88 -40.45 15.93
N ARG A 297 -0.77 -40.62 16.66
CA ARG A 297 -0.70 -41.56 17.78
C ARG A 297 -1.57 -41.12 18.95
N GLU A 298 -1.55 -39.84 19.30
CA GLU A 298 -2.42 -39.30 20.35
C GLU A 298 -3.90 -39.40 19.98
N MET A 299 -4.25 -39.07 18.73
CA MET A 299 -5.63 -39.20 18.24
C MET A 299 -6.11 -40.66 18.28
N ASP A 300 -5.29 -41.62 17.85
CA ASP A 300 -5.64 -43.03 17.92
C ASP A 300 -5.83 -43.53 19.36
N GLN A 301 -5.03 -43.03 20.30
CA GLN A 301 -5.20 -43.35 21.73
C GLN A 301 -6.50 -42.77 22.29
N LEU A 302 -6.82 -41.52 21.96
CA LEU A 302 -8.07 -40.88 22.37
C LEU A 302 -9.30 -41.58 21.78
N ILE A 303 -9.22 -42.02 20.52
CA ILE A 303 -10.28 -42.80 19.87
C ILE A 303 -10.51 -44.12 20.62
N LYS A 304 -9.43 -44.85 20.96
CA LYS A 304 -9.54 -46.11 21.72
C LYS A 304 -10.18 -45.89 23.09
N LEU A 305 -9.75 -44.86 23.83
CA LEU A 305 -10.30 -44.53 25.15
C LEU A 305 -11.80 -44.20 25.06
N ARG A 306 -12.19 -43.39 24.08
CA ARG A 306 -13.60 -43.07 23.80
C ARG A 306 -14.40 -44.34 23.52
N ASP A 307 -13.91 -45.21 22.65
CA ASP A 307 -14.63 -46.41 22.24
C ASP A 307 -14.78 -47.42 23.38
N SER A 308 -13.73 -47.59 24.22
CA SER A 308 -13.81 -48.38 25.44
C SER A 308 -14.83 -47.83 26.44
N ALA A 309 -14.85 -46.52 26.67
CA ALA A 309 -15.83 -45.88 27.56
C ALA A 309 -17.27 -46.05 27.03
N ILE A 310 -17.47 -45.97 25.71
CA ILE A 310 -18.77 -46.22 25.08
C ILE A 310 -19.21 -47.68 25.29
N GLN A 311 -18.31 -48.65 25.06
CA GLN A 311 -18.60 -50.07 25.27
C GLN A 311 -18.98 -50.36 26.72
N GLU A 312 -18.23 -49.81 27.67
CA GLU A 312 -18.52 -49.95 29.10
C GLU A 312 -19.88 -49.34 29.46
N ALA A 313 -20.18 -48.14 28.97
CA ALA A 313 -21.47 -47.49 29.19
C ALA A 313 -22.66 -48.28 28.58
N HIS A 314 -22.44 -49.01 27.48
CA HIS A 314 -23.44 -49.92 26.92
C HIS A 314 -23.65 -51.15 27.79
N LEU A 315 -22.56 -51.72 28.33
CA LEU A 315 -22.62 -52.86 29.25
C LEU A 315 -23.41 -52.50 30.51
N TRP A 316 -23.08 -51.37 31.15
CA TRP A 316 -23.81 -50.89 32.32
C TRP A 316 -25.28 -50.60 32.05
N ARG A 317 -25.62 -50.07 30.87
CA ARG A 317 -27.02 -49.90 30.45
C ARG A 317 -27.77 -51.23 30.31
N SER A 318 -27.10 -52.26 29.78
CA SER A 318 -27.67 -53.61 29.66
C SER A 318 -27.91 -54.24 31.03
N GLU A 319 -26.92 -54.20 31.91
CA GLU A 319 -27.03 -54.73 33.28
C GLU A 319 -28.08 -53.98 34.10
N LEU A 320 -28.17 -52.66 33.97
CA LEU A 320 -29.25 -51.88 34.58
C LEU A 320 -30.63 -52.30 34.06
N GLY A 321 -30.75 -52.61 32.76
CA GLY A 321 -31.99 -53.13 32.17
C GLY A 321 -32.40 -54.46 32.80
N LYS A 322 -31.46 -55.42 32.91
CA LYS A 322 -31.69 -56.72 33.56
C LYS A 322 -32.07 -56.57 35.03
N ALA A 323 -31.38 -55.72 35.77
CA ALA A 323 -31.67 -55.48 37.18
C ALA A 323 -33.07 -54.88 37.39
N ARG A 324 -33.49 -53.96 36.51
CA ARG A 324 -34.85 -53.39 36.51
C ARG A 324 -35.91 -54.45 36.21
N GLU A 325 -35.68 -55.32 35.23
CA GLU A 325 -36.59 -56.41 34.92
C GLU A 325 -36.74 -57.39 36.10
N GLN A 326 -35.63 -57.76 36.73
CA GLN A 326 -35.64 -58.59 37.94
C GLN A 326 -36.39 -57.94 39.09
N ALA A 327 -36.22 -56.64 39.31
CA ALA A 327 -36.94 -55.89 40.34
C ALA A 327 -38.46 -55.96 40.10
N VAL A 328 -38.94 -55.75 38.87
CA VAL A 328 -40.36 -55.86 38.52
C VAL A 328 -40.90 -57.28 38.75
N ILE A 329 -40.13 -58.31 38.43
CA ILE A 329 -40.52 -59.72 38.68
C ILE A 329 -40.67 -59.98 40.18
N LEU A 330 -39.72 -59.50 40.99
CA LEU A 330 -39.75 -59.65 42.46
C LEU A 330 -40.91 -58.87 43.07
N GLU A 331 -41.14 -57.62 42.67
CA GLU A 331 -42.30 -56.82 43.08
C GLU A 331 -43.60 -57.57 42.78
N GLY A 332 -43.75 -58.11 41.56
CA GLY A 332 -44.91 -58.92 41.20
C GLY A 332 -45.05 -60.20 42.03
N ALA A 333 -43.95 -60.83 42.46
CA ALA A 333 -43.97 -61.99 43.34
C ALA A 333 -44.42 -61.63 44.76
N VAL A 334 -43.94 -60.49 45.29
CA VAL A 334 -44.35 -59.96 46.60
C VAL A 334 -45.85 -59.67 46.61
N VAL A 335 -46.36 -58.94 45.62
CA VAL A 335 -47.80 -58.63 45.51
C VAL A 335 -48.66 -59.89 45.48
N ARG A 336 -48.24 -60.94 44.74
CA ARG A 336 -48.94 -62.23 44.72
C ARG A 336 -48.89 -62.96 46.07
N ALA A 337 -47.78 -62.88 46.79
CA ALA A 337 -47.66 -63.47 48.12
C ALA A 337 -48.55 -62.74 49.14
N GLU A 338 -48.54 -61.40 49.12
CA GLU A 338 -49.40 -60.55 49.95
C GLU A 338 -50.89 -60.81 49.67
N GLU A 339 -51.30 -60.92 48.40
CA GLU A 339 -52.67 -61.30 48.03
C GLU A 339 -53.05 -62.67 48.59
N LYS A 340 -52.17 -63.68 48.47
CA LYS A 340 -52.43 -65.02 49.05
C LYS A 340 -52.63 -64.96 50.56
N VAL A 341 -51.78 -64.22 51.27
CA VAL A 341 -51.90 -64.03 52.72
C VAL A 341 -53.25 -63.38 53.05
N ARG A 342 -53.62 -62.28 52.37
CA ARG A 342 -54.89 -61.60 52.58
C ARG A 342 -56.10 -62.51 52.33
N VAL A 343 -56.07 -63.34 51.28
CA VAL A 343 -57.13 -64.31 50.97
C VAL A 343 -57.22 -65.37 52.07
N THR A 344 -56.08 -65.90 52.55
CA THR A 344 -56.08 -66.88 53.64
C THR A 344 -56.56 -66.30 54.95
N GLU A 345 -56.16 -65.06 55.29
CA GLU A 345 -56.64 -64.35 56.47
C GLU A 345 -58.16 -64.16 56.41
N ALA A 346 -58.67 -63.69 55.26
CA ALA A 346 -60.11 -63.55 55.04
C ALA A 346 -60.88 -64.88 55.16
N ASP A 347 -60.36 -65.99 54.63
CA ASP A 347 -60.96 -67.32 54.78
C ASP A 347 -60.96 -67.78 56.25
N THR A 348 -59.85 -67.60 56.96
CA THR A 348 -59.77 -67.95 58.39
C THR A 348 -60.70 -67.10 59.24
N GLU A 349 -60.83 -65.81 58.96
CA GLU A 349 -61.71 -64.91 59.68
C GLU A 349 -63.18 -65.26 59.41
N ALA A 350 -63.51 -65.65 58.18
CA ALA A 350 -64.83 -66.15 57.82
C ALA A 350 -65.17 -67.45 58.58
N ARG A 351 -64.25 -68.41 58.66
CA ARG A 351 -64.44 -69.66 59.43
C ARG A 351 -64.59 -69.41 60.93
N ILE A 352 -63.81 -68.48 61.49
CA ILE A 352 -63.92 -68.08 62.90
C ILE A 352 -65.30 -67.45 63.15
N ARG A 353 -65.75 -66.55 62.25
CA ARG A 353 -67.10 -65.95 62.34
C ARG A 353 -68.19 -67.01 62.28
N GLU A 354 -68.09 -67.98 61.37
CA GLU A 354 -69.05 -69.06 61.25
C GLU A 354 -69.06 -69.97 62.50
N ALA A 355 -67.88 -70.30 63.04
CA ALA A 355 -67.75 -71.07 64.27
C ALA A 355 -68.36 -70.33 65.47
N ALA A 356 -68.09 -69.03 65.62
CA ALA A 356 -68.68 -68.19 66.66
C ALA A 356 -70.21 -68.09 66.54
N GLN A 357 -70.74 -68.00 65.31
CA GLN A 357 -72.20 -68.04 65.07
C GLN A 357 -72.80 -69.40 65.45
N ARG A 358 -72.14 -70.52 65.12
CA ARG A 358 -72.58 -71.87 65.52
C ARG A 358 -72.55 -72.05 67.04
N GLU A 359 -71.50 -71.56 67.71
CA GLU A 359 -71.40 -71.59 69.17
C GLU A 359 -72.49 -70.73 69.84
N ALA A 360 -72.77 -69.54 69.31
CA ALA A 360 -73.87 -68.71 69.80
C ALA A 360 -75.24 -69.39 69.61
N ALA A 361 -75.45 -70.09 68.49
CA ALA A 361 -76.67 -70.85 68.24
C ALA A 361 -76.84 -72.02 69.21
N THR A 362 -75.79 -72.82 69.45
CA THR A 362 -75.85 -73.94 70.41
C THR A 362 -75.97 -73.45 71.85
N ALA A 363 -75.34 -72.33 72.21
CA ALA A 363 -75.54 -71.70 73.52
C ALA A 363 -76.99 -71.25 73.73
N LYS A 364 -77.62 -70.68 72.69
CA LYS A 364 -79.04 -70.31 72.72
C LYS A 364 -79.94 -71.54 72.87
N GLU A 365 -79.70 -72.60 72.09
CA GLU A 365 -80.45 -73.86 72.19
C GLU A 365 -80.29 -74.49 73.59
N LYS A 366 -79.08 -74.49 74.16
CA LYS A 366 -78.84 -74.93 75.54
C LYS A 366 -79.62 -74.09 76.55
N GLN A 367 -79.70 -72.78 76.36
CA GLN A 367 -80.46 -71.88 77.23
C GLN A 367 -81.97 -72.16 77.14
N GLU A 368 -82.49 -72.41 75.94
CA GLU A 368 -83.88 -72.81 75.71
C GLU A 368 -84.19 -74.18 76.36
N LEU A 369 -83.29 -75.16 76.20
CA LEU A 369 -83.40 -76.46 76.87
C LEU A 369 -83.34 -76.34 78.39
N LEU A 370 -82.44 -75.52 78.94
CA LEU A 370 -82.39 -75.24 80.38
C LEU A 370 -83.68 -74.61 80.87
N ALA A 371 -84.25 -73.65 80.14
CA ALA A 371 -85.55 -73.07 80.46
C ALA A 371 -86.66 -74.13 80.45
N TYR A 372 -86.63 -75.05 79.48
CA TYR A 372 -87.58 -76.16 79.40
C TYR A 372 -87.44 -77.15 80.57
N VAL A 373 -86.20 -77.54 80.93
CA VAL A 373 -85.93 -78.39 82.10
C VAL A 373 -86.42 -77.73 83.38
N ASN A 374 -86.14 -76.44 83.57
CA ASN A 374 -86.63 -75.69 84.73
C ASN A 374 -88.16 -75.68 84.80
N MET A 375 -88.84 -75.55 83.65
CA MET A 375 -90.30 -75.62 83.58
C MET A 375 -90.83 -77.00 83.97
N LEU A 376 -90.23 -78.08 83.46
CA LEU A 376 -90.57 -79.46 83.84
C LEU A 376 -90.31 -79.72 85.32
N GLN A 377 -89.20 -79.23 85.85
CA GLN A 377 -88.85 -79.39 87.26
C GLN A 377 -89.85 -78.64 88.16
N ALA A 378 -90.31 -77.45 87.76
CA ALA A 378 -91.40 -76.74 88.43
C ALA A 378 -92.74 -77.49 88.35
N GLN A 379 -93.05 -78.16 87.23
CA GLN A 379 -94.23 -79.03 87.12
C GLN A 379 -94.13 -80.24 88.05
N LEU A 380 -92.94 -80.87 88.14
CA LEU A 380 -92.70 -81.99 89.06
C LEU A 380 -92.84 -81.56 90.52
N THR A 381 -92.31 -80.40 90.91
CA THR A 381 -92.51 -79.85 92.26
C THR A 381 -93.98 -79.57 92.55
N ARG A 382 -94.75 -79.07 91.58
CA ARG A 382 -96.21 -78.90 91.73
C ARG A 382 -96.93 -80.23 91.91
N GLN A 383 -96.59 -81.26 91.14
CA GLN A 383 -97.13 -82.61 91.34
C GLN A 383 -96.77 -83.18 92.72
N GLN A 384 -95.55 -82.93 93.20
CA GLN A 384 -95.09 -83.40 94.51
C GLN A 384 -95.78 -82.67 95.67
N VAL A 385 -96.12 -81.38 95.48
CA VAL A 385 -96.95 -80.60 96.41
C VAL A 385 -98.42 -81.05 96.35
N ASP A 386 -98.99 -81.32 95.17
CA ASP A 386 -100.35 -81.88 95.03
C ASP A 386 -100.46 -83.27 95.67
N MET A 387 -99.45 -84.13 95.48
CA MET A 387 -99.42 -85.48 96.06
C MET A 387 -99.29 -85.43 97.59
N ASN A 388 -98.58 -84.44 98.13
CA ASN A 388 -98.49 -84.21 99.57
C ASN A 388 -99.74 -83.53 100.16
N GLN A 389 -100.52 -82.77 99.38
CA GLN A 389 -101.79 -82.17 99.83
C GLN A 389 -102.99 -83.14 99.81
N VAL A 390 -102.92 -84.25 99.05
CA VAL A 390 -103.95 -85.30 99.07
C VAL A 390 -103.83 -86.21 100.30
N PHE A 391 -102.65 -86.34 100.91
CA PHE A 391 -102.45 -87.25 102.05
C PHE A 391 -102.86 -86.68 103.42
N GLU A 392 -103.14 -85.38 103.56
CA GLU A 392 -103.49 -84.77 104.86
C GLU A 392 -105.00 -84.52 105.11
N LYS A 393 -105.92 -84.99 104.24
CA LYS A 393 -107.38 -84.78 104.41
C LYS A 393 -108.25 -86.04 104.25
N THR A 394 -107.95 -87.05 105.07
CA THR A 394 -108.90 -88.11 105.52
C THR A 394 -108.33 -88.65 106.84
N GLU A 395 -108.53 -87.98 107.97
CA GLU A 395 -109.68 -88.11 108.91
C GLU A 395 -109.92 -89.58 109.31
N SER A 396 -109.78 -89.99 110.58
CA SER A 396 -110.62 -89.61 111.74
C SER A 396 -112.12 -89.87 111.53
N CYS A 397 -112.54 -91.14 111.63
CA CYS A 397 -113.65 -91.63 112.46
C CYS A 397 -113.87 -93.13 112.23
#